data_AF-A0A316R202-F1
#
_entry.id   AF-A0A316R202-F1
#
_cell.length_a   1.000
_cell.length_b   1.000
_cell.length_c   1.000
_cell.angle_alpha   90.00
_cell.angle_beta   90.00
_cell.angle_gamma   90.00
#
_symmetry.space_group_name_H-M   'P 1'
#
loop_
_entity.id
_entity.type
_entity.pdbx_description
1 polymer ?
#
loop_
_entity_poly.entity_id
_entity_poly.type
_entity_poly.pdbx_seq_one_letter_code
_entity_poly.pdbx_strand_id
1 'polypeptide(L)'
;MKKILALTLALIMLMSLSACSGGEDTQSQANNSSSSQQDESGRSKATEFTFELAAEEERTVENLIFDEDVTISGDFGVIIFENCEFNGDIINTAEQFTRVVLPDGTTVNGNCVFKNTTKEANMDYPMPKYISPNTLNIVCEDCIGSGVLESTENDMIFNGETYSMADVKFFYDADSNELVPYEGQEASVLFVGQWWENGEKILQMFGE
;
A
#
# COMPACT_ATOMS: atom_id res chain seq x y z
N MET A 1 -39.37 -12.45 35.03
CA MET A 1 -40.26 -13.63 35.10
C MET A 1 -40.08 -14.44 33.82
N LYS A 2 -39.82 -15.75 33.98
CA LYS A 2 -40.00 -16.87 33.04
C LYS A 2 -39.26 -16.83 31.68
N LYS A 3 -38.64 -17.90 31.19
CA LYS A 3 -38.15 -19.22 31.67
C LYS A 3 -37.60 -19.90 30.39
N ILE A 4 -36.38 -20.46 30.45
CA ILE A 4 -35.98 -21.81 29.98
C ILE A 4 -36.10 -22.05 28.44
N LEU A 5 -35.04 -22.44 27.71
CA LEU A 5 -34.53 -23.81 27.69
C LEU A 5 -33.09 -23.90 27.14
N ALA A 6 -32.30 -24.71 27.83
CA ALA A 6 -30.98 -25.21 27.48
C ALA A 6 -31.07 -26.65 26.94
N LEU A 7 -29.88 -27.25 26.75
CA LEU A 7 -29.54 -28.65 26.40
C LEU A 7 -29.39 -28.92 24.90
N THR A 8 -28.33 -29.58 24.39
CA THR A 8 -27.48 -30.68 24.92
C THR A 8 -26.06 -30.61 24.29
N LEU A 9 -24.92 -30.87 24.99
CA LEU A 9 -24.34 -32.17 25.42
C LEU A 9 -23.99 -33.10 24.21
N ALA A 10 -22.86 -33.80 24.04
CA ALA A 10 -21.49 -33.88 24.57
C ALA A 10 -20.73 -34.96 23.73
N LEU A 11 -19.44 -35.18 24.05
CA LEU A 11 -18.56 -36.32 23.70
C LEU A 11 -18.01 -36.33 22.25
N ILE A 12 -16.72 -36.58 21.98
CA ILE A 12 -15.91 -37.75 22.38
C ILE A 12 -14.43 -37.36 22.49
N MET A 13 -13.78 -37.73 23.61
CA MET A 13 -12.33 -37.92 23.73
C MET A 13 -11.92 -39.18 22.98
N LEU A 14 -10.79 -39.14 22.27
CA LEU A 14 -9.92 -40.31 22.11
C LEU A 14 -8.46 -39.85 22.22
N MET A 15 -7.86 -40.17 23.36
CA MET A 15 -6.42 -40.28 23.48
C MET A 15 -5.98 -41.58 22.80
N SER A 16 -4.93 -41.51 21.98
CA SER A 16 -4.11 -42.68 21.65
C SER A 16 -2.64 -42.32 21.88
N LEU A 17 -2.19 -42.61 23.10
CA LEU A 17 -0.79 -42.88 23.41
C LEU A 17 -0.45 -44.24 22.80
N SER A 18 0.47 -44.25 21.84
CA SER A 18 1.21 -45.47 21.46
C SER A 18 2.67 -45.25 21.84
N ALA A 19 3.07 -45.92 22.92
CA ALA A 19 4.46 -46.19 23.25
C ALA A 19 4.77 -47.63 22.81
N CYS A 20 5.85 -47.82 22.05
CA CYS A 20 6.67 -49.04 21.91
C CYS A 20 7.82 -48.68 20.95
N SER A 21 9.01 -48.31 21.45
CA SER A 21 10.12 -49.17 21.90
C SER A 21 10.92 -49.83 20.77
N GLY A 22 12.19 -49.44 20.67
CA GLY A 22 13.30 -50.36 20.38
C GLY A 22 13.99 -50.25 19.02
N GLY A 23 15.28 -49.92 19.03
CA GLY A 23 16.27 -50.50 18.10
C GLY A 23 16.95 -49.57 17.10
N GLU A 24 18.10 -49.03 17.53
CA GLU A 24 19.37 -48.81 16.80
C GLU A 24 19.43 -48.16 15.40
N ASP A 25 20.21 -47.07 15.37
CA ASP A 25 21.16 -46.66 14.34
C ASP A 25 20.71 -46.60 12.88
N THR A 26 20.25 -45.43 12.46
CA THR A 26 20.80 -44.81 11.24
C THR A 26 20.77 -43.29 11.35
N GLN A 27 21.97 -42.74 11.48
CA GLN A 27 22.30 -41.33 11.32
C GLN A 27 21.80 -40.83 9.95
N SER A 28 20.62 -40.22 9.94
CA SER A 28 20.17 -39.37 8.84
C SER A 28 19.88 -38.00 9.44
N GLN A 29 20.92 -37.18 9.37
CA GLN A 29 20.90 -35.76 9.65
C GLN A 29 19.96 -35.12 8.63
N ALA A 30 18.66 -35.10 8.93
CA ALA A 30 17.73 -34.19 8.30
C ALA A 30 18.08 -32.78 8.79
N ASN A 31 19.03 -32.15 8.11
CA ASN A 31 19.13 -30.69 8.12
C ASN A 31 17.84 -30.18 7.49
N ASN A 32 16.83 -29.99 8.34
CA ASN A 32 15.67 -29.20 8.02
C ASN A 32 16.10 -27.73 8.13
N SER A 33 17.01 -27.31 7.24
CA SER A 33 17.24 -25.90 6.99
C SER A 33 16.11 -25.46 6.07
N SER A 34 14.99 -25.02 6.65
CA SER A 34 14.21 -23.98 6.01
C SER A 34 15.09 -22.72 6.04
N SER A 35 16.13 -22.70 5.20
CA SER A 35 16.78 -21.45 4.87
C SER A 35 15.70 -20.68 4.12
N SER A 36 15.04 -19.76 4.82
CA SER A 36 14.40 -18.62 4.17
C SER A 36 15.43 -18.08 3.19
N GLN A 37 15.24 -18.38 1.90
CA GLN A 37 16.14 -17.91 0.85
C GLN A 37 15.91 -16.41 0.76
N GLN A 38 16.67 -15.67 1.54
CA GLN A 38 16.76 -14.24 1.41
C GLN A 38 17.55 -13.95 0.14
N ASP A 39 17.11 -12.94 -0.61
CA ASP A 39 17.89 -12.42 -1.73
C ASP A 39 19.12 -11.63 -1.22
N GLU A 40 19.92 -11.11 -2.15
CA GLU A 40 21.11 -10.32 -1.83
C GLU A 40 20.79 -9.01 -1.08
N SER A 41 19.52 -8.58 -1.09
CA SER A 41 19.00 -7.40 -0.39
C SER A 41 18.32 -7.74 0.95
N GLY A 42 18.41 -8.99 1.40
CA GLY A 42 17.82 -9.46 2.66
C GLY A 42 16.32 -9.73 2.61
N ARG A 43 15.70 -9.69 1.42
CA ARG A 43 14.26 -9.83 1.26
C ARG A 43 13.86 -11.30 1.15
N SER A 44 12.69 -11.64 1.66
CA SER A 44 12.09 -12.98 1.54
C SER A 44 10.79 -12.95 0.74
N LYS A 45 10.32 -14.09 0.24
CA LYS A 45 9.04 -14.14 -0.49
C LYS A 45 7.85 -13.85 0.44
N ALA A 46 6.97 -12.95 0.02
CA ALA A 46 5.73 -12.68 0.72
C ALA A 46 4.79 -13.90 0.69
N THR A 47 3.96 -14.02 1.72
CA THR A 47 2.89 -15.03 1.79
C THR A 47 1.50 -14.41 1.99
N GLU A 48 1.46 -13.12 2.27
CA GLU A 48 0.26 -12.30 2.40
C GLU A 48 0.33 -11.20 1.34
N PHE A 49 -0.76 -11.02 0.60
CA PHE A 49 -0.87 -10.10 -0.53
C PHE A 49 -2.10 -9.19 -0.40
N THR A 50 -2.77 -9.22 0.74
CA THR A 50 -3.97 -8.42 0.99
C THR A 50 -3.88 -7.85 2.39
N PHE A 51 -3.97 -6.52 2.48
CA PHE A 51 -3.88 -5.78 3.72
C PHE A 51 -5.17 -4.98 3.91
N GLU A 52 -5.99 -5.42 4.86
CA GLU A 52 -7.13 -4.65 5.35
C GLU A 52 -6.68 -3.84 6.57
N LEU A 53 -6.76 -2.51 6.44
CA LEU A 53 -6.36 -1.56 7.47
C LEU A 53 -7.59 -1.09 8.25
N ALA A 54 -7.48 -1.04 9.57
CA ALA A 54 -8.44 -0.30 10.37
C ALA A 54 -8.22 1.22 10.19
N ALA A 55 -9.26 2.01 10.42
CA ALA A 55 -9.14 3.46 10.43
C ALA A 55 -8.12 3.90 11.49
N GLU A 56 -7.26 4.86 11.12
CA GLU A 56 -6.15 5.37 11.94
C GLU A 56 -5.06 4.31 12.26
N GLU A 57 -5.10 3.13 11.63
CA GLU A 57 -4.03 2.15 11.74
C GLU A 57 -2.80 2.60 10.96
N GLU A 58 -1.62 2.43 11.56
CA GLU A 58 -0.34 2.46 10.87
C GLU A 58 0.28 1.06 10.89
N ARG A 59 0.61 0.52 9.71
CA ARG A 59 1.20 -0.81 9.55
C ARG A 59 2.49 -0.73 8.74
N THR A 60 3.55 -1.35 9.23
CA THR A 60 4.81 -1.49 8.49
C THR A 60 5.00 -2.93 8.03
N VAL A 61 5.35 -3.11 6.76
CA VAL A 61 5.67 -4.39 6.13
C VAL A 61 7.06 -4.27 5.52
N GLU A 62 7.97 -5.19 5.83
CA GLU A 62 9.39 -4.98 5.54
C GLU A 62 10.06 -6.20 4.92
N ASN A 63 11.06 -5.97 4.07
CA ASN A 63 11.97 -7.00 3.56
C ASN A 63 11.25 -8.16 2.84
N LEU A 64 10.24 -7.82 2.03
CA LEU A 64 9.45 -8.78 1.27
C LEU A 64 9.52 -8.56 -0.24
N ILE A 65 9.48 -9.66 -0.98
CA ILE A 65 9.26 -9.70 -2.43
C ILE A 65 7.84 -10.20 -2.67
N PHE A 66 7.02 -9.37 -3.31
CA PHE A 66 5.67 -9.70 -3.75
C PHE A 66 5.69 -10.10 -5.22
N ASP A 67 5.49 -11.39 -5.50
CA ASP A 67 5.45 -11.92 -6.87
C ASP A 67 4.07 -11.79 -7.54
N GLU A 68 3.07 -11.36 -6.79
CA GLU A 68 1.68 -11.18 -7.21
C GLU A 68 1.22 -9.75 -6.87
N ASP A 69 0.05 -9.38 -7.38
CA ASP A 69 -0.58 -8.10 -7.04
C ASP A 69 -0.87 -8.02 -5.54
N VAL A 70 -0.64 -6.83 -4.96
CA VAL A 70 -0.92 -6.54 -3.55
C VAL A 70 -2.12 -5.65 -3.45
N THR A 71 -3.14 -6.05 -2.67
CA THR A 71 -4.34 -5.24 -2.44
C THR A 71 -4.30 -4.61 -1.05
N ILE A 72 -4.52 -3.30 -0.99
CA ILE A 72 -4.70 -2.53 0.24
C ILE A 72 -6.13 -2.00 0.29
N SER A 73 -6.77 -2.12 1.45
CA SER A 73 -8.17 -1.75 1.69
C SER A 73 -8.35 -1.14 3.08
N GLY A 74 -9.52 -0.53 3.30
CA GLY A 74 -9.82 0.23 4.51
C GLY A 74 -9.50 1.72 4.31
N ASP A 75 -10.31 2.58 4.92
CA ASP A 75 -10.16 4.03 4.84
C ASP A 75 -9.34 4.56 6.03
N PHE A 76 -8.66 5.68 5.84
CA PHE A 76 -7.88 6.37 6.87
C PHE A 76 -6.72 5.58 7.47
N GLY A 77 -6.27 4.52 6.80
CA GLY A 77 -5.10 3.76 7.21
C GLY A 77 -3.81 4.30 6.61
N VAL A 78 -2.68 3.88 7.18
CA VAL A 78 -1.34 4.08 6.63
C VAL A 78 -0.66 2.72 6.57
N ILE A 79 -0.09 2.39 5.42
CA ILE A 79 0.79 1.23 5.28
C ILE A 79 2.11 1.66 4.65
N ILE A 80 3.19 1.23 5.27
CA ILE A 80 4.57 1.53 4.89
C ILE A 80 5.22 0.22 4.45
N PHE A 81 5.75 0.18 3.23
CA PHE A 81 6.48 -0.97 2.71
C PHE A 81 7.97 -0.64 2.65
N GLU A 82 8.76 -1.13 3.61
CA GLU A 82 10.20 -0.83 3.68
C GLU A 82 11.05 -1.94 3.08
N ASN A 83 12.00 -1.56 2.21
CA ASN A 83 12.86 -2.51 1.52
C ASN A 83 12.08 -3.64 0.83
N CYS A 84 10.96 -3.30 0.18
CA CYS A 84 10.11 -4.27 -0.51
C CYS A 84 10.36 -4.27 -2.02
N GLU A 85 10.03 -5.38 -2.68
CA GLU A 85 10.02 -5.46 -4.14
C GLU A 85 8.65 -5.94 -4.61
N PHE A 86 8.00 -5.17 -5.46
CA PHE A 86 6.71 -5.52 -6.06
C PHE A 86 6.90 -5.87 -7.53
N ASN A 87 6.63 -7.12 -7.88
CA ASN A 87 6.67 -7.61 -9.26
C ASN A 87 5.30 -7.56 -9.96
N GLY A 88 4.22 -7.43 -9.18
CA GLY A 88 2.86 -7.12 -9.65
C GLY A 88 2.45 -5.68 -9.34
N ASP A 89 1.16 -5.41 -9.53
CA ASP A 89 0.55 -4.11 -9.20
C ASP A 89 0.32 -3.98 -7.68
N ILE A 90 0.38 -2.75 -7.17
CA ILE A 90 -0.11 -2.39 -5.84
C ILE A 90 -1.47 -1.73 -6.03
N ILE A 91 -2.53 -2.28 -5.45
CA ILE A 91 -3.91 -1.87 -5.67
C ILE A 91 -4.49 -1.27 -4.39
N ASN A 92 -4.78 0.02 -4.38
CA ASN A 92 -5.44 0.71 -3.27
C ASN A 92 -6.93 0.87 -3.57
N THR A 93 -7.76 0.22 -2.75
CA THR A 93 -9.23 0.19 -2.89
C THR A 93 -9.95 1.15 -1.94
N ALA A 94 -9.21 1.91 -1.13
CA ALA A 94 -9.77 2.84 -0.16
C ALA A 94 -10.55 3.97 -0.84
N GLU A 95 -11.69 4.33 -0.25
CA GLU A 95 -12.50 5.46 -0.67
C GLU A 95 -11.98 6.78 -0.06
N GLN A 96 -11.26 6.70 1.06
CA GLN A 96 -10.75 7.86 1.79
C GLN A 96 -9.37 7.63 2.41
N PHE A 97 -8.50 8.61 2.21
CA PHE A 97 -7.28 8.97 2.92
C PHE A 97 -6.15 7.93 2.99
N THR A 98 -6.39 6.66 2.66
CA THR A 98 -5.39 5.63 2.90
C THR A 98 -4.10 5.91 2.14
N ARG A 99 -3.00 5.94 2.89
CA ARG A 99 -1.66 6.25 2.39
C ARG A 99 -0.87 4.97 2.25
N VAL A 100 -0.36 4.73 1.05
CA VAL A 100 0.63 3.69 0.77
C VAL A 100 1.96 4.38 0.59
N VAL A 101 2.88 4.17 1.54
CA VAL A 101 4.19 4.81 1.58
C VAL A 101 5.26 3.81 1.12
N LEU A 102 6.04 4.22 0.11
CA LEU A 102 7.03 3.42 -0.59
C LEU A 102 8.40 4.15 -0.49
N PRO A 103 9.06 4.10 0.68
CA PRO A 103 10.33 4.79 0.91
C PRO A 103 11.47 4.23 0.04
N ASP A 104 12.64 4.87 0.14
CA ASP A 104 13.86 4.39 -0.49
C ASP A 104 14.18 2.93 -0.16
N GLY A 105 14.68 2.21 -1.15
CA GLY A 105 14.92 0.77 -1.06
C GLY A 105 13.71 -0.09 -1.42
N THR A 106 12.53 0.50 -1.60
CA THR A 106 11.35 -0.17 -2.13
C THR A 106 11.21 0.04 -3.63
N THR A 107 11.07 -1.06 -4.38
CA THR A 107 10.96 -1.06 -5.85
C THR A 107 9.58 -1.51 -6.28
N VAL A 108 8.98 -0.80 -7.22
CA VAL A 108 7.70 -1.18 -7.86
C VAL A 108 7.94 -1.40 -9.35
N ASN A 109 7.90 -2.66 -9.79
CA ASN A 109 8.03 -3.03 -11.20
C ASN A 109 6.67 -3.03 -11.94
N GLY A 110 5.56 -3.13 -11.19
CA GLY A 110 4.19 -2.97 -11.70
C GLY A 110 3.69 -1.53 -11.60
N ASN A 111 2.37 -1.37 -11.43
CA ASN A 111 1.70 -0.08 -11.29
C ASN A 111 1.15 0.12 -9.87
N CYS A 112 1.01 1.39 -9.47
CA CYS A 112 0.22 1.81 -8.33
C CYS A 112 -1.20 2.15 -8.80
N VAL A 113 -2.18 1.31 -8.48
CA VAL A 113 -3.53 1.36 -9.07
C VAL A 113 -4.56 1.77 -8.02
N PHE A 114 -5.30 2.83 -8.29
CA PHE A 114 -6.51 3.15 -7.53
C PHE A 114 -7.72 2.38 -8.08
N LYS A 115 -8.45 1.69 -7.20
CA LYS A 115 -9.71 0.97 -7.51
C LYS A 115 -10.80 1.26 -6.48
N ASN A 116 -11.07 2.54 -6.24
CA ASN A 116 -12.20 2.99 -5.44
C ASN A 116 -13.43 3.29 -6.30
N THR A 117 -14.58 3.46 -5.66
CA THR A 117 -15.87 3.71 -6.32
C THR A 117 -16.28 5.19 -6.29
N THR A 118 -15.61 6.00 -5.47
CA THR A 118 -15.77 7.45 -5.43
C THR A 118 -15.06 8.11 -6.62
N LYS A 119 -15.73 9.07 -7.24
CA LYS A 119 -15.11 9.92 -8.28
C LYS A 119 -15.43 11.40 -8.16
N GLU A 120 -16.65 11.73 -7.76
CA GLU A 120 -17.05 13.11 -7.49
C GLU A 120 -16.47 13.53 -6.13
N ALA A 121 -15.61 14.53 -6.15
CA ALA A 121 -14.92 15.04 -4.96
C ALA A 121 -14.53 16.50 -5.18
N ASN A 122 -13.67 17.03 -4.30
CA ASN A 122 -13.02 18.31 -4.48
C ASN A 122 -11.59 18.22 -3.92
N MET A 123 -10.84 19.31 -4.04
CA MET A 123 -9.46 19.38 -3.55
C MET A 123 -9.30 19.07 -2.05
N ASP A 124 -10.29 19.44 -1.23
CA ASP A 124 -10.27 19.22 0.22
C ASP A 124 -10.66 17.78 0.59
N TYR A 125 -11.10 16.98 -0.38
CA TYR A 125 -11.47 15.60 -0.14
C TYR A 125 -10.23 14.81 0.28
N PRO A 126 -10.32 14.02 1.35
CA PRO A 126 -9.19 13.22 1.83
C PRO A 126 -8.98 12.03 0.89
N MET A 127 -8.39 12.25 -0.28
CA MET A 127 -8.21 11.23 -1.30
C MET A 127 -7.12 10.21 -0.89
N PRO A 128 -7.25 8.94 -1.30
CA PRO A 128 -6.22 7.93 -1.10
C PRO A 128 -4.95 8.28 -1.89
N LYS A 129 -3.77 7.87 -1.37
CA LYS A 129 -2.48 8.33 -1.91
C LYS A 129 -1.44 7.23 -2.00
N TYR A 130 -0.61 7.30 -3.04
CA TYR A 130 0.71 6.66 -3.08
C TYR A 130 1.80 7.71 -2.86
N ILE A 131 2.81 7.38 -2.07
CA ILE A 131 3.87 8.32 -1.68
C ILE A 131 5.21 7.64 -1.85
N SER A 132 6.13 8.25 -2.58
CA SER A 132 7.48 7.71 -2.78
C SER A 132 8.48 8.81 -3.16
N PRO A 133 9.76 8.69 -2.79
CA PRO A 133 10.81 9.51 -3.40
C PRO A 133 11.15 9.07 -4.84
N ASN A 134 10.74 7.87 -5.27
CA ASN A 134 11.06 7.29 -6.58
C ASN A 134 9.92 7.45 -7.58
N THR A 135 10.21 7.41 -8.88
CA THR A 135 9.19 7.47 -9.93
C THR A 135 8.09 6.43 -9.72
N LEU A 136 6.85 6.91 -9.67
CA LEU A 136 5.65 6.09 -9.58
C LEU A 136 4.96 6.02 -10.94
N ASN A 137 4.43 4.85 -11.26
CA ASN A 137 3.46 4.68 -12.35
C ASN A 137 2.07 4.46 -11.75
N ILE A 138 1.25 5.51 -11.77
CA ILE A 138 -0.07 5.53 -11.16
C ILE A 138 -1.16 5.38 -12.21
N VAL A 139 -2.11 4.48 -11.95
CA VAL A 139 -3.30 4.28 -12.77
C VAL A 139 -4.53 4.64 -11.95
N CYS A 140 -5.32 5.58 -12.45
CA CYS A 140 -6.62 5.96 -11.93
C CYS A 140 -7.58 6.40 -13.05
N GLU A 141 -8.39 5.49 -13.58
CA GLU A 141 -9.23 5.77 -14.77
C GLU A 141 -10.57 6.46 -14.44
N ASP A 142 -11.37 5.88 -13.53
CA ASP A 142 -12.70 6.39 -13.08
C ASP A 142 -12.75 6.34 -11.54
N CYS A 143 -11.80 6.99 -10.88
CA CYS A 143 -11.59 6.97 -9.43
C CYS A 143 -11.06 8.30 -8.91
N ILE A 144 -11.04 8.50 -7.61
CA ILE A 144 -10.19 9.53 -6.98
C ILE A 144 -8.83 8.96 -6.57
N GLY A 145 -7.81 9.81 -6.55
CA GLY A 145 -6.51 9.42 -5.99
C GLY A 145 -5.40 10.38 -6.34
N SER A 146 -4.31 10.28 -5.59
CA SER A 146 -3.12 11.10 -5.83
C SER A 146 -1.81 10.34 -5.68
N GLY A 147 -0.82 10.75 -6.45
CA GLY A 147 0.58 10.48 -6.16
C GLY A 147 1.22 11.67 -5.44
N VAL A 148 2.16 11.36 -4.55
CA VAL A 148 3.06 12.33 -3.94
C VAL A 148 4.47 11.83 -4.19
N LEU A 149 5.25 12.59 -4.95
CA LEU A 149 6.68 12.35 -5.07
C LEU A 149 7.42 13.21 -4.07
N GLU A 150 8.13 12.57 -3.14
CA GLU A 150 9.01 13.22 -2.17
C GLU A 150 10.39 13.51 -2.80
N SER A 151 10.37 14.02 -4.04
CA SER A 151 11.53 14.39 -4.85
C SER A 151 11.08 15.33 -5.96
N THR A 152 11.90 16.34 -6.26
CA THR A 152 11.71 17.23 -7.41
C THR A 152 12.60 16.86 -8.61
N GLU A 153 13.44 15.83 -8.45
CA GLU A 153 14.34 15.34 -9.50
C GLU A 153 13.72 14.20 -10.33
N ASN A 154 12.70 13.52 -9.78
CA ASN A 154 12.01 12.41 -10.41
C ASN A 154 10.66 12.84 -10.98
N ASP A 155 10.25 12.16 -12.04
CA ASP A 155 8.94 12.36 -12.67
C ASP A 155 7.93 11.33 -12.16
N MET A 156 6.65 11.70 -12.23
CA MET A 156 5.52 10.81 -11.99
C MET A 156 4.86 10.43 -13.31
N ILE A 157 4.53 9.16 -13.49
CA ILE A 157 3.65 8.73 -14.57
C ILE A 157 2.24 8.59 -13.96
N PHE A 158 1.26 9.31 -14.49
CA PHE A 158 -0.12 9.26 -14.01
C PHE A 158 -1.06 9.08 -15.21
N ASN A 159 -1.78 7.96 -15.25
CA ASN A 159 -2.62 7.54 -16.38
C ASN A 159 -1.87 7.51 -17.73
N GLY A 160 -0.60 7.10 -17.70
CA GLY A 160 0.25 6.98 -18.89
C GLY A 160 0.89 8.28 -19.37
N GLU A 161 0.57 9.43 -18.76
CA GLU A 161 1.21 10.72 -19.02
C GLU A 161 2.28 11.00 -17.97
N THR A 162 3.38 11.64 -18.37
CA THR A 162 4.49 12.00 -17.47
C THR A 162 4.34 13.42 -16.97
N TYR A 163 4.50 13.63 -15.66
CA TYR A 163 4.41 14.91 -14.98
C TYR A 163 5.65 15.16 -14.12
N SER A 164 6.12 16.39 -14.16
CA SER A 164 7.32 16.85 -13.48
C SER A 164 7.08 18.19 -12.78
N MET A 165 8.06 18.67 -12.02
CA MET A 165 8.03 20.03 -11.46
C MET A 165 7.95 21.14 -12.53
N ALA A 166 8.32 20.86 -13.79
CA ALA A 166 8.20 21.83 -14.87
C ALA A 166 6.73 22.07 -15.31
N ASP A 167 5.83 21.14 -14.99
CA ASP A 167 4.41 21.21 -15.33
C ASP A 167 3.57 21.91 -14.24
N VAL A 168 4.17 22.11 -13.07
CA VAL A 168 3.54 22.71 -11.90
C VAL A 168 3.22 24.19 -12.13
N LYS A 169 1.98 24.57 -11.81
CA LYS A 169 1.49 25.96 -11.88
C LYS A 169 1.15 26.55 -10.52
N PHE A 170 1.05 25.71 -9.49
CA PHE A 170 0.63 26.08 -8.15
C PHE A 170 1.63 25.57 -7.13
N PHE A 171 1.76 26.29 -6.02
CA PHE A 171 2.57 25.93 -4.87
C PHE A 171 1.65 25.86 -3.66
N TYR A 172 1.77 24.82 -2.85
CA TYR A 172 1.08 24.72 -1.59
C TYR A 172 1.92 25.40 -0.50
N ASP A 173 1.44 26.56 -0.05
CA ASP A 173 2.07 27.27 1.05
C ASP A 173 1.51 26.74 2.37
N ALA A 174 2.33 25.95 3.08
CA ALA A 174 1.96 25.34 4.34
C ALA A 174 1.74 26.36 5.48
N ASP A 175 2.35 27.55 5.41
CA ASP A 175 2.17 28.60 6.44
C ASP A 175 0.79 29.25 6.34
N SER A 176 0.30 29.45 5.10
CA SER A 176 -1.03 30.01 4.85
C SER A 176 -2.12 28.96 4.63
N ASN A 177 -1.75 27.70 4.38
CA ASN A 177 -2.64 26.60 4.01
C ASN A 177 -3.43 26.91 2.73
N GLU A 178 -2.76 27.48 1.73
CA GLU A 178 -3.35 27.92 0.46
C GLU A 178 -2.53 27.46 -0.75
N LEU A 179 -3.22 27.24 -1.88
CA LEU A 179 -2.57 27.13 -3.17
C LEU A 179 -2.36 28.52 -3.78
N VAL A 180 -1.09 28.88 -3.99
CA VAL A 180 -0.68 30.12 -4.63
C VAL A 180 -0.04 29.83 -5.99
N PRO A 181 0.09 30.81 -6.89
CA PRO A 181 0.84 30.62 -8.13
C PRO A 181 2.29 30.18 -7.86
N TYR A 182 2.77 29.20 -8.63
CA TYR A 182 4.17 28.80 -8.58
C TYR A 182 5.03 29.76 -9.40
N GLU A 183 5.94 30.45 -8.72
CA GLU A 183 6.86 31.45 -9.26
C GLU A 183 8.33 31.01 -9.11
N GLY A 184 8.58 29.74 -8.76
CA GLY A 184 9.91 29.18 -8.51
C GLY A 184 10.29 29.14 -7.03
N GLN A 185 9.30 29.03 -6.13
CA GLN A 185 9.51 28.71 -4.73
C GLN A 185 10.32 27.41 -4.59
N GLU A 186 11.09 27.28 -3.51
CA GLU A 186 11.73 26.01 -3.19
C GLU A 186 10.65 24.97 -2.88
N ALA A 187 10.65 23.88 -3.63
CA ALA A 187 9.75 22.76 -3.45
C ALA A 187 10.59 21.49 -3.26
N SER A 188 10.07 20.58 -2.45
CA SER A 188 10.65 19.27 -2.17
C SER A 188 9.72 18.12 -2.58
N VAL A 189 8.46 18.45 -2.84
CA VAL A 189 7.40 17.49 -3.18
C VAL A 189 6.72 17.90 -4.49
N LEU A 190 6.38 16.90 -5.31
CA LEU A 190 5.43 17.02 -6.41
C LEU A 190 4.16 16.24 -6.07
N PHE A 191 3.03 16.94 -6.03
CA PHE A 191 1.71 16.34 -5.93
C PHE A 191 1.06 16.26 -7.32
N VAL A 192 0.44 15.12 -7.64
CA VAL A 192 -0.45 14.95 -8.79
C VAL A 192 -1.71 14.21 -8.33
N GLY A 193 -2.87 14.81 -8.50
CA GLY A 193 -4.15 14.24 -8.07
C GLY A 193 -5.23 14.36 -9.13
N GLN A 194 -6.13 13.38 -9.16
CA GLN A 194 -7.27 13.36 -10.08
C GLN A 194 -8.57 13.09 -9.33
N TRP A 195 -9.63 13.81 -9.73
CA TRP A 195 -11.01 13.60 -9.29
C TRP A 195 -11.97 14.19 -10.32
N TRP A 196 -13.28 14.12 -10.05
CA TRP A 196 -14.33 14.73 -10.85
C TRP A 196 -15.03 15.80 -10.03
N GLU A 197 -15.32 16.93 -10.66
CA GLU A 197 -16.17 17.97 -10.13
C GLU A 197 -17.28 18.27 -11.14
N ASN A 198 -18.52 18.04 -10.75
CA ASN A 198 -19.68 18.32 -11.60
C ASN A 198 -19.63 17.59 -12.96
N GLY A 199 -19.12 16.36 -12.97
CA GLY A 199 -18.96 15.54 -14.17
C GLY A 199 -17.75 15.88 -15.05
N GLU A 200 -16.95 16.89 -14.69
CA GLU A 200 -15.69 17.20 -15.37
C GLU A 200 -14.50 16.62 -14.61
N LYS A 201 -13.58 16.01 -15.34
CA LYS A 201 -12.37 15.44 -14.77
C LYS A 201 -11.37 16.55 -14.46
N ILE A 202 -10.98 16.65 -13.20
CA ILE A 202 -9.98 17.56 -12.68
C ILE A 202 -8.66 16.80 -12.51
N LEU A 203 -7.58 17.40 -13.01
CA LEU A 203 -6.21 16.98 -12.74
C LEU A 203 -5.51 18.18 -12.09
N GLN A 204 -5.08 18.03 -10.85
CA GLN A 204 -4.39 19.08 -10.09
C GLN A 204 -2.95 18.66 -9.84
N MET A 205 -2.05 19.64 -10.00
CA MET A 205 -0.64 19.50 -9.69
C MET A 205 -0.17 20.70 -8.90
N PHE A 206 0.65 20.45 -7.88
CA PHE A 206 1.33 21.51 -7.14
C PHE A 206 2.66 21.02 -6.58
N GLY A 207 3.56 21.96 -6.34
CA GLY A 207 4.76 21.74 -5.54
C GLY A 207 4.50 22.09 -4.08
N GLU A 208 5.24 21.47 -3.16
CA GLU A 208 5.26 21.77 -1.72
C GLU A 208 6.70 21.71 -1.18
#